data_AF-A0A7V9P0S0-F1
#
_entry.id   AF-A0A7V9P0S0-F1
#
_cell.length_a   1.000
_cell.length_b   1.000
_cell.length_c   1.000
_cell.angle_alpha   90.00
_cell.angle_beta   90.00
_cell.angle_gamma   90.00
#
_symmetry.space_group_name_H-M   'P 1'
#
loop_
_entity.id
_entity.type
_entity.pdbx_description
1 polymer ?
#
loop_
_entity_poly.entity_id
_entity_poly.type
_entity_poly.pdbx_seq_one_letter_code
_entity_poly.pdbx_strand_id
1 'polypeptide(L)'
;MKLKSISALLISAGLSCIYSFILNVYFHQESAAWWQSMLFFAILFIIFTLLYFIRTDAKTYTGILLSSGVVKFLLSSILLLVYSFTLKGGFLSFSLHFIGHYVLFTVFEIRYLLQLIKTKKNEN
;
A
#
# COMPACT_ATOMS: atom_id res chain seq x y z
N MET A 1 9.54 -4.87 -15.06
CA MET A 1 8.76 -5.21 -13.85
C MET A 1 8.47 -6.70 -13.88
N LYS A 2 8.91 -7.51 -12.89
CA LYS A 2 8.69 -8.97 -12.92
C LYS A 2 7.17 -9.26 -12.80
N LEU A 3 6.67 -10.32 -13.45
CA LEU A 3 5.26 -10.72 -13.40
C LEU A 3 4.71 -10.81 -11.96
N LYS A 4 5.57 -11.19 -11.01
CA LYS A 4 5.25 -11.32 -9.58
C LYS A 4 4.92 -9.99 -8.89
N SER A 5 5.49 -8.86 -9.32
CA SER A 5 5.12 -7.54 -8.75
C SER A 5 3.77 -7.08 -9.26
N ILE A 6 3.46 -7.36 -10.53
CA ILE A 6 2.16 -7.03 -11.12
C ILE A 6 1.07 -7.84 -10.42
N SER A 7 1.30 -9.14 -10.19
CA SER A 7 0.32 -9.97 -9.49
C SER A 7 0.11 -9.52 -8.04
N ALA A 8 1.17 -9.16 -7.30
CA ALA A 8 1.04 -8.62 -5.94
C ALA A 8 0.23 -7.30 -5.90
N LEU A 9 0.46 -6.41 -6.88
CA LEU A 9 -0.31 -5.18 -7.04
C LEU A 9 -1.79 -5.46 -7.34
N LEU A 10 -2.08 -6.34 -8.30
CA LEU A 10 -3.46 -6.67 -8.68
C LEU A 10 -4.22 -7.36 -7.54
N ILE A 11 -3.56 -8.25 -6.79
CA ILE A 11 -4.18 -8.93 -5.65
C ILE A 11 -4.45 -7.95 -4.51
N SER A 12 -3.49 -7.07 -4.19
CA SER A 12 -3.69 -6.06 -3.14
C SER A 12 -4.78 -5.05 -3.50
N ALA A 13 -4.84 -4.60 -4.76
CA ALA A 13 -5.92 -3.75 -5.25
C ALA A 13 -7.28 -4.46 -5.21
N GLY A 14 -7.36 -5.72 -5.68
CA GLY A 14 -8.58 -6.51 -5.65
C GLY A 14 -9.11 -6.74 -4.24
N LEU A 15 -8.24 -7.09 -3.30
CA LEU A 15 -8.62 -7.24 -1.88
C LEU A 15 -8.99 -5.91 -1.24
N SER A 16 -8.37 -4.80 -1.65
CA SER A 16 -8.73 -3.45 -1.20
C SER A 16 -10.13 -3.06 -1.68
N CYS A 17 -10.47 -3.37 -2.94
CA CYS A 17 -11.83 -3.21 -3.45
C CYS A 17 -12.85 -4.04 -2.65
N ILE A 18 -12.54 -5.32 -2.40
CA ILE A 18 -13.42 -6.20 -1.61
C ILE A 18 -13.59 -5.66 -0.18
N TYR A 19 -12.50 -5.24 0.45
CA TYR A 19 -12.53 -4.63 1.78
C TYR A 19 -13.40 -3.37 1.82
N SER A 20 -13.20 -2.47 0.86
CA SER A 20 -14.03 -1.26 0.74
C SER A 20 -15.49 -1.59 0.45
N PHE A 21 -15.76 -2.60 -0.37
CA PHE A 21 -17.12 -3.06 -0.64
C PHE A 21 -17.78 -3.57 0.65
N ILE A 22 -17.08 -4.37 1.45
CA ILE A 22 -17.57 -4.86 2.74
C ILE A 22 -17.88 -3.70 3.69
N LEU A 23 -16.98 -2.72 3.81
CA LEU A 23 -17.21 -1.55 4.67
C LEU A 23 -18.42 -0.72 4.24
N ASN A 24 -18.57 -0.48 2.94
CA ASN A 24 -19.69 0.29 2.41
C ASN A 24 -21.03 -0.44 2.63
N VAL A 25 -21.10 -1.73 2.29
CA VAL A 25 -22.36 -2.49 2.26
C VAL A 25 -22.77 -3.01 3.64
N TYR A 26 -21.84 -3.59 4.41
CA TYR A 26 -22.17 -4.26 5.68
C TYR A 26 -22.04 -3.35 6.89
N PHE A 27 -21.06 -2.43 6.89
CA PHE A 27 -20.78 -1.58 8.05
C PHE A 27 -21.33 -0.16 7.89
N HIS A 28 -22.01 0.14 6.77
CA HIS A 28 -22.55 1.46 6.43
C HIS A 28 -21.53 2.61 6.58
N GLN A 29 -20.23 2.30 6.39
CA GLN A 29 -19.16 3.29 6.39
C GLN A 29 -18.96 3.79 4.98
N GLU A 30 -19.94 4.53 4.46
CA GLU A 30 -19.85 5.03 3.09
C GLU A 30 -18.83 6.17 2.99
N SER A 31 -17.90 6.07 2.03
CA SER A 31 -16.94 7.14 1.75
C SER A 31 -16.81 7.40 0.27
N ALA A 32 -17.32 8.53 -0.23
CA ALA A 32 -17.18 8.90 -1.65
C ALA A 32 -15.71 8.96 -2.14
N ALA A 33 -14.77 9.11 -1.21
CA ALA A 33 -13.34 9.25 -1.46
C ALA A 33 -12.54 7.93 -1.31
N TRP A 34 -13.17 6.78 -1.02
CA TRP A 34 -12.43 5.54 -0.73
C TRP A 34 -11.49 5.13 -1.88
N TRP A 35 -11.87 5.36 -3.14
CA TRP A 35 -11.04 5.03 -4.30
C TRP A 35 -9.74 5.85 -4.38
N GLN A 36 -9.72 7.06 -3.82
CA GLN A 36 -8.54 7.94 -3.80
C GLN A 36 -7.44 7.33 -2.94
N SER A 37 -7.82 6.71 -1.81
CA SER A 37 -6.88 6.00 -0.94
C SER A 37 -6.29 4.77 -1.64
N MET A 38 -7.09 4.02 -2.40
CA MET A 38 -6.60 2.88 -3.16
C MET A 38 -5.62 3.30 -4.26
N LEU A 39 -5.93 4.38 -4.99
CA LEU A 39 -5.07 4.92 -6.04
C LEU A 39 -3.74 5.43 -5.46
N PHE A 40 -3.80 6.12 -4.32
CA PHE A 40 -2.60 6.54 -3.58
C PHE A 40 -1.68 5.37 -3.24
N PHE A 41 -2.21 4.29 -2.65
CA PHE A 41 -1.38 3.13 -2.30
C PHE A 41 -0.90 2.35 -3.51
N ALA A 42 -1.67 2.28 -4.59
CA ALA A 42 -1.23 1.67 -5.84
C ALA A 42 -0.02 2.41 -6.44
N ILE A 43 -0.06 3.74 -6.46
CA ILE A 43 1.07 4.58 -6.93
C ILE A 43 2.29 4.35 -6.05
N LEU A 44 2.14 4.40 -4.72
CA LEU A 44 3.25 4.15 -3.80
C LEU A 44 3.84 2.75 -3.97
N PHE A 45 3.00 1.73 -4.16
CA PHE A 45 3.45 0.37 -4.42
C PHE A 45 4.32 0.29 -5.68
N ILE A 46 3.90 0.96 -6.76
CA ILE A 46 4.69 1.01 -8.00
C ILE A 46 6.02 1.72 -7.76
N ILE A 47 6.02 2.90 -7.13
CA ILE A 47 7.23 3.67 -6.84
C ILE A 47 8.23 2.83 -6.02
N PHE A 48 7.77 2.22 -4.93
CA PHE A 48 8.65 1.42 -4.08
C PHE A 48 9.11 0.14 -4.78
N THR A 49 8.24 -0.53 -5.55
CA THR A 49 8.62 -1.68 -6.38
C THR A 49 9.75 -1.33 -7.34
N LEU A 50 9.70 -0.17 -7.99
CA LEU A 50 10.78 0.31 -8.86
C LEU A 50 12.06 0.59 -8.08
N LEU A 51 11.96 1.22 -6.91
CA LEU A 51 13.12 1.47 -6.04
C LEU A 51 13.80 0.16 -5.58
N TYR A 52 13.03 -0.84 -5.16
CA TYR A 52 13.55 -2.15 -4.78
C TYR A 52 14.18 -2.91 -5.95
N PHE A 53 13.74 -2.64 -7.18
CA PHE A 53 14.32 -3.25 -8.36
C PHE A 53 15.70 -2.64 -8.68
N ILE A 54 15.83 -1.32 -8.58
CA ILE A 54 17.09 -0.60 -8.87
C ILE A 54 18.17 -0.93 -7.84
N ARG A 55 17.81 -1.02 -6.55
CA ARG A 55 18.75 -1.29 -5.47
C ARG A 55 18.89 -2.80 -5.27
N THR A 56 19.89 -3.39 -5.91
CA THR A 56 20.00 -4.85 -6.03
C THR A 56 20.66 -5.57 -4.86
N ASP A 57 21.34 -4.86 -3.97
CA ASP A 57 22.19 -5.43 -2.93
C ASP A 57 21.38 -5.90 -1.70
N ALA A 58 21.52 -7.18 -1.34
CA ALA A 58 20.81 -7.79 -0.22
C ALA A 58 21.17 -7.14 1.13
N LYS A 59 22.36 -6.53 1.26
CA LYS A 59 22.79 -5.86 2.51
C LYS A 59 22.08 -4.54 2.78
N THR A 60 21.69 -3.80 1.74
CA THR A 60 20.94 -2.53 1.90
C THR A 60 19.43 -2.73 1.99
N TYR A 61 18.97 -3.96 1.81
CA TYR A 61 17.57 -4.29 1.67
C TYR A 61 16.70 -3.93 2.89
N THR A 62 17.14 -4.33 4.08
CA THR A 62 16.42 -4.04 5.34
C THR A 62 16.31 -2.53 5.55
N GLY A 63 17.36 -1.77 5.21
CA GLY A 63 17.36 -0.31 5.30
C GLY A 63 16.36 0.33 4.33
N ILE A 64 16.26 -0.18 3.10
CA ILE A 64 15.30 0.33 2.12
C ILE A 64 13.86 -0.02 2.51
N LEU A 65 13.61 -1.22 3.04
CA LEU A 65 12.29 -1.62 3.55
C LEU A 65 11.85 -0.75 4.74
N LEU A 66 12.75 -0.49 5.68
CA LEU A 66 12.47 0.41 6.81
C LEU A 66 12.23 1.84 6.32
N SER A 67 13.08 2.34 5.42
CA SER A 67 12.96 3.68 4.86
C SER A 67 11.66 3.87 4.09
N SER A 68 11.29 2.90 3.23
CA SER A 68 10.03 2.95 2.49
C SER A 68 8.82 2.87 3.41
N GLY A 69 8.88 2.06 4.48
CA GLY A 69 7.87 2.03 5.52
C GLY A 69 7.68 3.39 6.20
N VAL A 70 8.76 4.04 6.61
CA VAL A 70 8.73 5.38 7.23
C VAL A 70 8.19 6.43 6.26
N VAL A 71 8.67 6.45 5.01
CA VAL A 71 8.20 7.39 3.98
C VAL A 71 6.71 7.19 3.69
N LYS A 72 6.26 5.93 3.56
CA LYS A 72 4.85 5.59 3.34
C LYS A 72 3.99 6.06 4.50
N PHE A 73 4.44 5.83 5.74
CA PHE A 73 3.74 6.28 6.93
C PHE A 73 3.62 7.82 6.94
N LEU A 74 4.72 8.55 6.70
CA LEU A 74 4.70 10.01 6.65
C LEU A 74 3.75 10.56 5.57
N LEU A 75 3.83 10.04 4.35
CA LEU A 75 2.92 10.45 3.26
C LEU A 75 1.47 10.14 3.60
N SER A 76 1.22 8.99 4.25
CA SER A 76 -0.10 8.59 4.71
C SER A 76 -0.65 9.53 5.80
N SER A 77 0.19 9.91 6.77
CA SER A 77 -0.18 10.88 7.82
C SER A 77 -0.48 12.26 7.26
N ILE A 78 0.33 12.75 6.33
CA ILE A 78 0.09 14.04 5.65
C ILE A 78 -1.25 13.99 4.91
N LEU A 79 -1.51 12.92 4.17
CA LEU A 79 -2.75 12.79 3.42
C LEU A 79 -3.96 12.72 4.36
N LEU A 80 -3.93 11.88 5.40
CA LEU A 80 -4.99 11.84 6.41
C LEU A 80 -5.22 13.20 7.07
N LEU A 81 -4.15 13.95 7.37
CA LEU A 81 -4.27 15.29 7.92
C LEU A 81 -4.99 16.24 6.95
N VAL A 82 -4.61 16.25 5.68
CA VAL A 82 -5.31 17.04 4.64
C VAL A 82 -6.80 16.67 4.58
N TYR A 83 -7.12 15.37 4.54
CA TYR A 83 -8.51 14.93 4.48
C TYR A 83 -9.32 15.23 5.75
N SER A 84 -8.67 15.32 6.91
CA SER A 84 -9.34 15.73 8.15
C SER A 84 -9.88 17.16 8.09
N PHE A 85 -9.23 18.05 7.32
CA PHE A 85 -9.69 19.42 7.13
C PHE A 85 -10.69 19.57 5.97
N THR A 86 -10.64 18.71 4.95
CA THR A 86 -11.50 18.81 3.76
C THR A 86 -12.81 18.03 3.88
N LEU A 87 -12.81 16.83 4.48
CA LEU A 87 -14.00 16.00 4.66
C LEU A 87 -14.71 16.33 5.98
N LYS A 88 -15.55 17.36 5.96
CA LYS A 88 -16.45 17.67 7.09
C LYS A 88 -17.46 16.52 7.28
N GLY A 89 -17.29 15.72 8.33
CA GLY A 89 -18.20 14.63 8.72
C GLY A 89 -17.90 13.25 8.10
N GLY A 90 -17.17 13.18 6.99
CA GLY A 90 -16.82 11.92 6.31
C GLY A 90 -15.44 11.34 6.65
N PHE A 91 -14.66 12.03 7.49
CA PHE A 91 -13.27 11.67 7.77
C PHE A 91 -13.11 10.27 8.39
N LEU A 92 -13.96 9.92 9.37
CA LEU A 92 -13.85 8.63 10.06
C LEU A 92 -14.11 7.45 9.12
N SER A 93 -15.14 7.56 8.28
CA SER A 93 -15.42 6.57 7.24
C SER A 93 -14.22 6.44 6.29
N PHE A 94 -13.74 7.57 5.73
CA PHE A 94 -12.56 7.57 4.87
C PHE A 94 -11.32 6.96 5.55
N SER A 95 -11.05 7.28 6.81
CA SER A 95 -9.86 6.79 7.51
C SER A 95 -9.91 5.28 7.74
N LEU A 96 -11.08 4.68 7.96
CA LEU A 96 -11.24 3.23 8.03
C LEU A 96 -10.87 2.55 6.70
N HIS A 97 -11.40 3.04 5.58
CA HIS A 97 -11.01 2.57 4.25
C HIS A 97 -9.50 2.73 4.03
N PHE A 98 -8.98 3.92 4.34
CA PHE A 98 -7.59 4.26 4.14
C PHE A 98 -6.65 3.35 4.93
N ILE A 99 -6.94 3.08 6.21
CA ILE A 99 -6.15 2.20 7.07
C ILE A 99 -6.20 0.75 6.55
N GLY A 100 -7.36 0.26 6.14
CA GLY A 100 -7.46 -1.08 5.57
C GLY A 100 -6.63 -1.25 4.29
N HIS A 101 -6.69 -0.26 3.40
CA HIS A 101 -5.83 -0.24 2.20
C HIS A 101 -4.35 -0.17 2.56
N TYR A 102 -3.97 0.69 3.51
CA TYR A 102 -2.59 0.77 4.00
C TYR A 102 -2.08 -0.61 4.42
N VAL A 103 -2.85 -1.33 5.24
CA VAL A 103 -2.46 -2.66 5.75
C VAL A 103 -2.36 -3.66 4.61
N LEU A 104 -3.38 -3.75 3.75
CA LEU A 104 -3.40 -4.70 2.63
C LEU A 104 -2.20 -4.49 1.70
N PHE A 105 -1.98 -3.26 1.22
CA PHE A 105 -0.85 -2.97 0.34
C PHE A 105 0.50 -3.23 1.03
N THR A 106 0.63 -2.92 2.31
CA THR A 106 1.87 -3.14 3.07
C THR A 106 2.18 -4.63 3.24
N VAL A 107 1.18 -5.46 3.58
CA VAL A 107 1.37 -6.92 3.72
C VAL A 107 1.81 -7.55 2.40
N PHE A 108 1.18 -7.18 1.29
CA PHE A 108 1.54 -7.70 -0.02
C PHE A 108 2.89 -7.19 -0.52
N GLU A 109 3.23 -5.94 -0.20
CA GLU A 109 4.56 -5.40 -0.49
C GLU A 109 5.63 -6.20 0.26
N ILE A 110 5.51 -6.38 1.58
CA ILE A 110 6.45 -7.16 2.40
C ILE A 110 6.56 -8.60 1.86
N ARG A 111 5.45 -9.23 1.49
CA ARG A 111 5.45 -10.58 0.92
C ARG A 111 6.21 -10.65 -0.41
N TYR A 112 5.91 -9.74 -1.34
CA TYR A 112 6.60 -9.64 -2.63
C TYR A 112 8.11 -9.46 -2.42
N LEU A 113 8.44 -8.57 -1.50
CA LEU A 113 9.77 -8.25 -1.09
C LEU A 113 10.54 -9.49 -0.59
N LEU A 114 9.99 -10.22 0.38
CA LEU A 114 10.60 -11.45 0.88
C LEU A 114 10.85 -12.48 -0.22
N GLN A 115 9.95 -12.58 -1.21
CA GLN A 115 10.15 -13.46 -2.37
C GLN A 115 11.30 -12.98 -3.27
N LEU A 116 11.44 -11.67 -3.46
CA LEU A 116 12.51 -11.08 -4.26
C LEU A 116 13.89 -11.37 -3.66
N ILE A 117 14.03 -11.23 -2.33
CA ILE A 117 15.27 -11.56 -1.60
C ILE A 117 15.63 -13.03 -1.79
N LYS A 118 14.67 -13.94 -1.57
CA LYS A 118 14.90 -15.39 -1.71
C LYS A 118 15.34 -15.76 -3.12
N THR A 119 14.73 -15.13 -4.13
CA THR A 119 15.09 -15.38 -5.54
C THR A 119 16.53 -14.95 -5.81
N LYS A 120 16.94 -13.75 -5.38
CA LYS A 120 18.31 -13.26 -5.60
C LYS A 120 19.37 -14.05 -4.82
N LYS A 121 19.06 -14.50 -3.60
CA LYS A 121 19.98 -15.34 -2.81
C LYS A 121 20.30 -16.67 -3.52
N ASN A 122 19.37 -17.21 -4.31
CA ASN A 122 19.57 -18.45 -5.06
C ASN A 122 20.26 -18.25 -6.42
N GLU A 123 20.32 -17.02 -6.93
CA GLU A 123 20.98 -16.65 -8.19
C GLU A 123 22.49 -16.32 -7.99
N ASN A 124 22.91 -16.06 -6.74
CA ASN A 124 24.30 -15.84 -6.33
C ASN A 124 24.87 -17.07 -5.61
#